data_AF-A0A352KZ74-F1
#
_entry.id   AF-A0A352KZ74-F1
#
_cell.length_a   1.000
_cell.length_b   1.000
_cell.length_c   1.000
_cell.angle_alpha   90.00
_cell.angle_beta   90.00
_cell.angle_gamma   90.00
#
_symmetry.space_group_name_H-M   'P 1'
#
loop_
_entity.id
_entity.type
_entity.pdbx_description
1 polymer ?
#
loop_
_entity_poly.entity_id
_entity_poly.type
_entity_poly.pdbx_seq_one_letter_code
_entity_poly.pdbx_strand_id
1 'polypeptide(L)'
;MQTVVWQRRQKKQARFGSPGQQFDVVAATGDVSVRGTPGLLARVWPGNEYCRLECNVKRATVTPHRQRPQKPAAVLRILHLSDLHFIGTPGTAYYEFVVRTAMQQQADLILFSGDLIDRPELLDAAVRTLQPLTSLAPCCFVLGNHDWRYDFEEVRRRLQASGWRSVAGSVEIFLLKDRHIAIGGSERPWMGAEPVLVANSLCDLTILLSHSPDQLPAAQRLGYDLLLAGHTHGGQVVLPVVGPVFSPSRYGVALASGLFQGAP
;
A
#
# COMPACT_ATOMS: atom_id res chain seq x y z
N MET A 1 -7.18 -1.09 6.60
CA MET A 1 -6.81 -0.78 5.20
C MET A 1 -6.65 -2.06 4.41
N GLN A 2 -7.35 -2.23 3.28
CA GLN A 2 -7.35 -3.50 2.53
C GLN A 2 -6.49 -3.42 1.26
N THR A 3 -5.34 -4.08 1.29
CA THR A 3 -4.37 -4.15 0.20
C THR A 3 -4.63 -5.33 -0.74
N VAL A 4 -4.43 -5.10 -2.04
CA VAL A 4 -4.26 -6.14 -3.06
C VAL A 4 -2.78 -6.50 -3.14
N VAL A 5 -2.45 -7.72 -2.71
CA VAL A 5 -1.12 -8.31 -2.91
C VAL A 5 -1.27 -9.37 -3.98
N TRP A 6 -0.43 -9.35 -5.01
CA TRP A 6 -0.45 -10.41 -6.03
C TRP A 6 0.92 -11.02 -6.22
N GLN A 7 0.98 -12.34 -6.40
CA GLN A 7 2.19 -13.09 -6.67
C GLN A 7 2.09 -13.91 -7.96
N ARG A 8 3.18 -13.98 -8.72
CA ARG A 8 3.26 -14.81 -9.93
C ARG A 8 3.27 -16.31 -9.61
N ARG A 9 2.45 -17.09 -10.35
CA ARG A 9 2.19 -18.55 -10.21
C ARG A 9 3.40 -19.38 -9.73
N GLN A 10 3.18 -20.27 -8.75
CA GLN A 10 4.00 -21.47 -8.49
C GLN A 10 3.16 -22.71 -8.14
N LYS A 11 3.71 -23.91 -8.39
CA LYS A 11 3.17 -25.19 -7.92
C LYS A 11 3.37 -25.33 -6.40
N LYS A 12 2.24 -25.41 -5.67
CA LYS A 12 2.05 -25.78 -4.24
C LYS A 12 2.23 -24.70 -3.15
N GLN A 13 1.09 -24.49 -2.48
CA GLN A 13 0.85 -24.14 -1.06
C GLN A 13 1.29 -22.76 -0.53
N ALA A 14 0.39 -21.78 -0.63
CA ALA A 14 0.29 -20.72 0.38
C ALA A 14 -0.67 -21.18 1.50
N ARG A 15 -0.30 -20.99 2.76
CA ARG A 15 -1.22 -21.08 3.92
C ARG A 15 -1.67 -19.66 4.26
N PHE A 16 -2.98 -19.43 4.30
CA PHE A 16 -3.55 -18.08 4.28
C PHE A 16 -3.85 -17.54 5.68
N GLY A 17 -3.19 -16.43 6.03
CA GLY A 17 -3.62 -15.39 6.99
C GLY A 17 -3.86 -15.77 8.46
N SER A 18 -3.30 -14.99 9.38
CA SER A 18 -3.83 -14.87 10.76
C SER A 18 -4.82 -13.69 10.80
N PRO A 19 -5.84 -13.70 11.68
CA PRO A 19 -6.72 -12.53 11.87
C PRO A 19 -5.87 -11.29 12.17
N GLY A 20 -6.15 -10.18 11.48
CA GLY A 20 -5.48 -8.90 11.72
C GLY A 20 -5.75 -8.37 13.13
N GLN A 21 -4.84 -7.56 13.65
CA GLN A 21 -5.11 -6.82 14.89
C GLN A 21 -6.05 -5.65 14.56
N GLN A 22 -7.11 -5.52 15.35
CA GLN A 22 -8.08 -4.43 15.20
C GLN A 22 -7.97 -3.49 16.40
N PHE A 23 -7.90 -2.20 16.10
CA PHE A 23 -7.83 -1.13 17.09
C PHE A 23 -9.02 -0.18 16.89
N ASP A 24 -9.69 0.15 17.99
CA ASP A 24 -10.54 1.33 18.04
C ASP A 24 -9.65 2.53 18.36
N VAL A 25 -9.40 3.37 17.36
CA VAL A 25 -8.47 4.50 17.48
C VAL A 25 -9.03 5.56 18.43
N VAL A 26 -10.35 5.71 18.49
CA VAL A 26 -10.99 6.67 19.41
C VAL A 26 -10.83 6.20 20.84
N ALA A 27 -11.09 4.91 21.12
CA ALA A 27 -10.87 4.34 22.44
C ALA A 27 -9.38 4.42 22.86
N ALA A 28 -8.45 4.26 21.91
CA ALA A 28 -7.02 4.24 22.19
C ALA A 28 -6.39 5.63 22.37
N THR A 29 -6.92 6.66 21.69
CA THR A 29 -6.31 8.01 21.68
C THR A 29 -7.10 9.04 22.50
N GLY A 30 -8.38 8.79 22.77
CA GLY A 30 -9.28 9.76 23.37
C GLY A 30 -9.63 10.94 22.47
N ASP A 31 -9.06 11.03 21.26
CA ASP A 31 -9.30 12.13 20.32
C ASP A 31 -10.46 11.81 19.38
N VAL A 32 -11.41 12.73 19.33
CA VAL A 32 -12.67 12.65 18.58
C VAL A 32 -12.63 13.65 17.43
N SER A 33 -11.55 13.65 16.66
CA SER A 33 -11.41 14.54 15.51
C SER A 33 -12.26 14.09 14.30
N VAL A 34 -13.49 13.63 14.57
CA VAL A 34 -14.57 13.53 13.59
C VAL A 34 -15.39 14.81 13.72
N ARG A 35 -15.14 15.78 12.84
CA ARG A 35 -15.81 17.09 12.87
C ARG A 35 -17.10 17.06 12.03
N GLY A 36 -18.15 17.70 12.53
CA GLY A 36 -19.44 17.84 11.84
C GLY A 36 -20.50 16.81 12.27
N THR A 37 -21.77 17.23 12.26
CA THR A 37 -22.94 16.40 12.62
C THR A 37 -23.05 15.07 11.86
N PRO A 38 -22.71 14.97 10.55
CA PRO A 38 -22.77 13.69 9.83
C PRO A 38 -21.73 12.68 10.34
N GLY A 39 -20.53 13.13 10.70
CA GLY A 39 -19.46 12.25 11.18
C GLY A 39 -19.75 11.68 12.57
N LEU A 40 -20.36 12.48 13.44
CA LEU A 40 -20.85 12.03 14.76
C LEU A 40 -21.96 10.97 14.63
N LEU A 41 -22.88 11.15 13.68
CA LEU A 41 -23.95 10.18 13.41
C LEU A 41 -23.43 8.89 12.77
N ALA A 42 -22.46 8.98 11.86
CA ALA A 42 -21.80 7.81 11.30
C ALA A 42 -21.17 6.95 12.41
N ARG A 43 -20.58 7.56 13.45
CA ARG A 43 -19.91 6.85 14.56
C ARG A 43 -20.82 5.88 15.31
N VAL A 44 -22.09 6.25 15.51
CA VAL A 44 -23.06 5.42 16.26
C VAL A 44 -23.78 4.40 15.38
N TRP A 45 -23.50 4.40 14.06
CA TRP A 45 -24.12 3.45 13.15
C TRP A 45 -23.49 2.05 13.31
N PRO A 46 -24.30 1.01 13.58
CA PRO A 46 -23.81 -0.36 13.70
C PRO A 46 -23.05 -0.80 12.44
N GLY A 47 -21.81 -1.27 12.61
CA GLY A 47 -20.95 -1.69 11.49
C GLY A 47 -20.12 -0.56 10.86
N ASN A 48 -20.12 0.65 11.42
CA ASN A 48 -19.21 1.69 10.97
C ASN A 48 -17.75 1.38 11.36
N GLU A 49 -16.85 1.41 10.38
CA GLU A 49 -15.42 1.17 10.54
C GLU A 49 -14.57 2.44 10.39
N TYR A 50 -15.21 3.62 10.30
CA TYR A 50 -14.57 4.90 10.00
C TYR A 50 -13.39 5.27 10.93
N CYS A 51 -13.45 4.90 12.21
CA CYS A 51 -12.36 5.11 13.17
C CYS A 51 -11.65 3.82 13.57
N ARG A 52 -11.89 2.73 12.84
CA ARG A 52 -11.25 1.43 13.09
C ARG A 52 -9.96 1.35 12.31
N LEU A 53 -8.89 0.97 12.97
CA LEU A 53 -7.65 0.59 12.30
C LEU A 53 -7.53 -0.93 12.32
N GLU A 54 -7.43 -1.53 11.13
CA GLU A 54 -7.11 -2.93 10.98
C GLU A 54 -5.69 -3.08 10.43
N CYS A 55 -4.84 -3.77 11.20
CA CYS A 55 -3.48 -4.14 10.85
C CYS A 55 -3.45 -5.61 10.39
N ASN A 56 -3.41 -5.81 9.08
CA ASN A 56 -3.44 -7.13 8.45
C ASN A 56 -2.03 -7.65 8.18
N VAL A 57 -1.74 -8.88 8.61
CA VAL A 57 -0.46 -9.55 8.34
C VAL A 57 -0.66 -10.64 7.28
N LYS A 58 -0.04 -10.45 6.12
CA LYS A 58 -0.02 -11.44 5.04
C LYS A 58 1.37 -12.07 4.95
N ARG A 59 1.42 -13.41 4.87
CA ARG A 59 2.66 -14.17 4.68
C ARG A 59 2.62 -14.85 3.31
N ALA A 60 3.66 -14.63 2.52
CA ALA A 60 3.82 -15.25 1.21
C ALA A 60 5.27 -15.72 1.05
N THR A 61 5.44 -16.91 0.49
CA THR A 61 6.77 -17.42 0.10
C THR A 61 6.96 -17.09 -1.38
N VAL A 62 7.90 -16.20 -1.67
CA VAL A 62 8.26 -15.84 -3.05
C VAL A 62 9.52 -16.57 -3.46
N THR A 63 9.38 -17.48 -4.43
CA THR A 63 10.53 -18.14 -5.05
C THR A 63 10.79 -17.44 -6.39
N PRO A 64 11.96 -16.83 -6.58
CA PRO A 64 12.26 -16.08 -7.80
C PRO A 64 12.27 -16.99 -9.02
N HIS A 65 11.77 -16.50 -10.16
CA HIS A 65 11.69 -17.31 -11.39
C HIS A 65 13.06 -17.64 -12.00
N ARG A 66 14.10 -16.84 -11.72
CA ARG A 66 15.41 -16.98 -12.37
C ARG A 66 16.21 -18.09 -11.67
N GLN A 67 16.75 -19.05 -12.46
CA GLN A 67 17.67 -20.07 -11.97
C GLN A 67 18.90 -19.36 -11.36
N ARG A 68 18.98 -19.37 -10.03
CA ARG A 68 19.99 -18.64 -9.25
C ARG A 68 20.60 -19.57 -8.23
N PRO A 69 21.84 -19.28 -7.76
CA PRO A 69 22.40 -19.95 -6.60
C PRO A 69 21.41 -19.85 -5.44
N GLN A 70 21.03 -20.99 -4.87
CA GLN A 70 20.10 -21.02 -3.74
C GLN A 70 20.81 -20.41 -2.52
N LYS A 71 20.55 -19.13 -2.19
CA LYS A 71 20.83 -18.64 -0.84
C LYS A 71 19.72 -19.12 0.11
N PRO A 72 20.02 -19.33 1.41
CA PRO A 72 19.03 -19.74 2.42
C PRO A 72 17.82 -18.82 2.48
N ALA A 73 16.64 -19.36 2.77
CA ALA A 73 15.42 -18.57 2.89
C ALA A 73 15.60 -17.43 3.90
N ALA A 74 15.21 -16.21 3.51
CA ALA A 74 15.25 -15.03 4.36
C ALA A 74 13.83 -14.48 4.53
N VAL A 75 13.51 -13.99 5.72
CA VAL A 75 12.23 -13.33 6.00
C VAL A 75 12.42 -11.83 5.79
N LEU A 76 11.65 -11.28 4.86
CA LEU A 76 11.58 -9.84 4.61
C LEU A 76 10.23 -9.31 5.12
N ARG A 77 10.25 -8.31 5.99
CA ARG A 77 9.05 -7.64 6.51
C ARG A 77 8.80 -6.36 5.73
N ILE A 78 7.72 -6.34 4.94
CA ILE A 78 7.32 -5.16 4.17
C ILE A 78 6.10 -4.54 4.85
N LEU A 79 6.21 -3.27 5.25
CA LEU A 79 5.06 -2.47 5.63
C LEU A 79 4.50 -1.81 4.38
N HIS A 80 3.24 -2.07 4.06
CA HIS A 80 2.56 -1.47 2.93
C HIS A 80 1.43 -0.58 3.42
N LEU A 81 1.49 0.70 3.03
CA LEU A 81 0.50 1.72 3.27
C LEU A 81 -0.07 2.17 1.93
N SER A 82 -1.29 2.68 1.92
CA SER A 82 -1.93 3.24 0.72
C SER A 82 -3.09 4.16 1.15
N ASP A 83 -3.79 4.79 0.22
CA ASP A 83 -5.15 5.38 0.33
C ASP A 83 -5.44 5.99 1.72
N LEU A 84 -4.54 6.87 2.19
CA LEU A 84 -4.68 7.53 3.47
C LEU A 84 -5.71 8.65 3.40
N HIS A 85 -5.85 9.29 2.23
CA HIS A 85 -6.82 10.37 1.97
C HIS A 85 -6.95 11.35 3.12
N PHE A 86 -5.95 12.20 3.32
CA PHE A 86 -6.07 13.31 4.25
C PHE A 86 -7.18 14.26 3.77
N ILE A 87 -8.37 14.09 4.37
CA ILE A 87 -9.62 14.82 4.03
C ILE A 87 -10.08 15.75 5.17
N GLY A 88 -9.41 15.70 6.32
CA GLY A 88 -9.67 16.52 7.51
C GLY A 88 -10.55 15.86 8.57
N THR A 89 -11.21 14.76 8.20
CA THR A 89 -11.87 13.84 9.13
C THR A 89 -11.64 12.39 8.65
N PRO A 90 -11.20 11.44 9.49
CA PRO A 90 -10.70 11.68 10.85
C PRO A 90 -9.51 12.65 10.85
N GLY A 91 -9.28 13.34 11.96
CA GLY A 91 -8.23 14.34 12.06
C GLY A 91 -6.83 13.72 12.19
N THR A 92 -5.81 14.58 12.28
CA THR A 92 -4.40 14.18 12.26
C THR A 92 -4.02 13.14 13.32
N ALA A 93 -4.62 13.18 14.51
CA ALA A 93 -4.33 12.21 15.58
C ALA A 93 -4.65 10.75 15.18
N TYR A 94 -5.65 10.53 14.33
CA TYR A 94 -5.92 9.20 13.79
C TYR A 94 -4.74 8.71 12.96
N TYR A 95 -4.24 9.53 12.05
CA TYR A 95 -3.10 9.18 11.19
C TYR A 95 -1.80 9.05 11.99
N GLU A 96 -1.60 9.86 13.03
CA GLU A 96 -0.48 9.70 13.96
C GLU A 96 -0.56 8.35 14.70
N PHE A 97 -1.75 7.92 15.10
CA PHE A 97 -1.94 6.59 15.67
C PHE A 97 -1.63 5.49 14.66
N VAL A 98 -2.12 5.60 13.41
CA VAL A 98 -1.79 4.67 12.32
C VAL A 98 -0.27 4.55 12.15
N VAL A 99 0.44 5.69 12.09
CA VAL A 99 1.89 5.70 11.95
C VAL A 99 2.56 5.08 13.17
N ARG A 100 2.17 5.41 14.40
CA ARG A 100 2.72 4.78 15.61
C ARG A 100 2.54 3.26 15.62
N THR A 101 1.37 2.77 15.24
CA THR A 101 1.10 1.32 15.11
C THR A 101 1.96 0.70 14.00
N ALA A 102 2.14 1.40 12.89
CA ALA A 102 2.99 0.96 11.78
C ALA A 102 4.47 0.88 12.18
N MET A 103 4.96 1.82 12.98
CA MET A 103 6.32 1.83 13.51
C MET A 103 6.64 0.61 14.39
N GLN A 104 5.63 0.04 15.05
CA GLN A 104 5.78 -1.17 15.87
C GLN A 104 5.93 -2.46 15.05
N GLN A 105 5.73 -2.42 13.73
CA GLN A 105 5.75 -3.60 12.88
C GLN A 105 7.16 -4.06 12.47
N GLN A 106 8.23 -3.40 12.91
CA GLN A 106 9.62 -3.78 12.62
C GLN A 106 9.85 -4.07 11.12
N ALA A 107 9.49 -3.13 10.26
CA ALA A 107 9.60 -3.29 8.81
C ALA A 107 11.06 -3.19 8.35
N ASP A 108 11.44 -4.01 7.37
CA ASP A 108 12.73 -3.91 6.66
C ASP A 108 12.62 -2.97 5.44
N LEU A 109 11.40 -2.75 4.94
CA LEU A 109 11.06 -1.90 3.81
C LEU A 109 9.65 -1.33 3.99
N ILE A 110 9.45 -0.05 3.68
CA ILE A 110 8.16 0.62 3.77
C ILE A 110 7.76 1.13 2.39
N LEU A 111 6.56 0.76 1.96
CA LEU A 111 6.04 1.08 0.63
C LEU A 111 4.70 1.79 0.77
N PHE A 112 4.54 2.93 0.09
CA PHE A 112 3.28 3.68 0.03
C PHE A 112 2.73 3.72 -1.40
N SER A 113 1.58 3.11 -1.65
CA SER A 113 1.02 3.02 -3.01
C SER A 113 0.05 4.14 -3.38
N GLY A 114 0.21 5.35 -2.85
CA GLY A 114 -0.50 6.53 -3.32
C GLY A 114 -1.84 6.80 -2.63
N ASP A 115 -2.50 7.87 -3.08
CA ASP A 115 -3.68 8.52 -2.49
C ASP A 115 -3.42 9.03 -1.07
N LEU A 116 -2.50 10.00 -0.99
CA LEU A 116 -2.15 10.66 0.26
C LEU A 116 -3.17 11.73 0.64
N ILE A 117 -3.57 12.59 -0.30
CA ILE A 117 -4.35 13.79 0.00
C ILE A 117 -5.64 13.88 -0.83
N ASP A 118 -6.72 14.34 -0.18
CA ASP A 118 -7.90 14.88 -0.88
C ASP A 118 -8.10 16.38 -0.64
N ARG A 119 -7.35 16.96 0.29
CA ARG A 119 -7.40 18.39 0.61
C ARG A 119 -5.98 18.95 0.61
N PRO A 120 -5.59 19.74 -0.39
CA PRO A 120 -4.24 20.27 -0.53
C PRO A 120 -3.71 21.00 0.72
N GLU A 121 -4.59 21.69 1.46
CA GLU A 121 -4.27 22.38 2.71
C GLU A 121 -3.79 21.44 3.84
N LEU A 122 -4.01 20.13 3.72
CA LEU A 122 -3.57 19.12 4.68
C LEU A 122 -2.24 18.45 4.29
N LEU A 123 -1.65 18.78 3.13
CA LEU A 123 -0.40 18.17 2.67
C LEU A 123 0.72 18.29 3.71
N ASP A 124 0.82 19.45 4.33
CA ASP A 124 1.74 19.74 5.42
C ASP A 124 1.61 18.77 6.60
N ALA A 125 0.37 18.51 7.02
CA ALA A 125 0.09 17.57 8.10
C ALA A 125 0.41 16.14 7.65
N ALA A 126 -0.02 15.76 6.44
CA ALA A 126 0.22 14.43 5.88
C ALA A 126 1.71 14.07 5.80
N VAL A 127 2.53 14.99 5.28
CA VAL A 127 3.98 14.81 5.16
C VAL A 127 4.64 14.71 6.54
N ARG A 128 4.26 15.57 7.49
CA ARG A 128 4.78 15.50 8.88
C ARG A 128 4.39 14.19 9.56
N THR A 129 3.16 13.71 9.36
CA THR A 129 2.69 12.46 9.95
C THR A 129 3.47 11.25 9.41
N LEU A 130 3.79 11.21 8.12
CA LEU A 130 4.53 10.10 7.50
C LEU A 130 6.05 10.17 7.67
N GLN A 131 6.61 11.34 7.97
CA GLN A 131 8.05 11.54 8.09
C GLN A 131 8.75 10.57 9.08
N PRO A 132 8.21 10.26 10.27
CA PRO A 132 8.85 9.34 11.22
C PRO A 132 9.10 7.93 10.69
N LEU A 133 8.40 7.49 9.63
CA LEU A 133 8.64 6.19 9.02
C LEU A 133 9.99 6.12 8.31
N THR A 134 10.52 7.25 7.81
CA THR A 134 11.77 7.29 7.05
C THR A 134 13.00 7.00 7.92
N SER A 135 12.90 7.15 9.24
CA SER A 135 13.97 6.77 10.18
C SER A 135 14.00 5.28 10.52
N LEU A 136 12.97 4.50 10.15
CA LEU A 136 12.89 3.07 10.49
C LEU A 136 13.48 2.16 9.42
N ALA A 137 13.18 2.45 8.15
CA ALA A 137 13.57 1.65 7.02
C ALA A 137 13.49 2.48 5.73
N PRO A 138 14.11 2.01 4.62
CA PRO A 138 13.92 2.62 3.32
C PRO A 138 12.43 2.76 2.97
N CYS A 139 12.03 3.97 2.60
CA CYS A 139 10.65 4.31 2.26
C CYS A 139 10.56 4.62 0.76
N CYS A 140 9.69 3.91 0.04
CA CYS A 140 9.40 4.20 -1.37
C CYS A 140 7.92 4.49 -1.57
N PHE A 141 7.59 5.31 -2.56
CA PHE A 141 6.20 5.61 -2.91
C PHE A 141 5.96 5.80 -4.41
N VAL A 142 4.70 5.63 -4.78
CA VAL A 142 4.08 6.13 -6.02
C VAL A 142 2.89 7.00 -5.63
N LEU A 143 2.44 7.86 -6.54
CA LEU A 143 1.21 8.64 -6.36
C LEU A 143 -0.01 7.89 -6.89
N GLY A 144 -1.16 8.23 -6.32
CA GLY A 144 -2.45 7.72 -6.73
C GLY A 144 -3.25 8.72 -7.56
N ASN A 145 -4.51 8.40 -7.80
CA ASN A 145 -5.37 9.21 -8.65
C ASN A 145 -5.96 10.44 -7.96
N HIS A 146 -6.07 10.41 -6.63
CA HIS A 146 -6.43 11.61 -5.87
C HIS A 146 -5.25 12.59 -5.87
N ASP A 147 -4.03 12.10 -5.62
CA ASP A 147 -2.82 12.94 -5.70
C ASP A 147 -2.70 13.60 -7.08
N TRP A 148 -3.00 12.86 -8.16
CA TRP A 148 -3.06 13.37 -9.55
C TRP A 148 -4.07 14.50 -9.78
N ARG A 149 -5.26 14.39 -9.16
CA ARG A 149 -6.34 15.38 -9.34
C ARG A 149 -5.98 16.73 -8.70
N TYR A 150 -5.07 16.73 -7.75
CA TYR A 150 -4.53 17.92 -7.11
C TYR A 150 -3.13 18.23 -7.68
N ASP A 151 -2.28 18.90 -6.90
CA ASP A 151 -0.93 19.26 -7.31
C ASP A 151 0.04 18.10 -7.04
N PHE A 152 0.04 17.10 -7.92
CA PHE A 152 0.86 15.89 -7.77
C PHE A 152 2.37 16.19 -7.75
N GLU A 153 2.82 17.26 -8.42
CA GLU A 153 4.23 17.68 -8.41
C GLU A 153 4.61 18.19 -7.03
N GLU A 154 3.76 19.02 -6.43
CA GLU A 154 3.95 19.51 -5.06
C GLU A 154 3.90 18.36 -4.05
N VAL A 155 2.91 17.46 -4.15
CA VAL A 155 2.81 16.29 -3.27
C VAL A 155 4.09 15.46 -3.34
N ARG A 156 4.56 15.14 -4.55
CA ARG A 156 5.80 14.38 -4.77
C ARG A 156 7.00 15.09 -4.16
N ARG A 157 7.17 16.37 -4.46
CA ARG A 157 8.29 17.20 -3.98
C ARG A 157 8.33 17.24 -2.45
N ARG A 158 7.18 17.41 -1.80
CA ARG A 158 7.06 17.50 -0.34
C ARG A 158 7.33 16.18 0.37
N LEU A 159 6.85 15.05 -0.18
CA LEU A 159 7.21 13.72 0.31
C LEU A 159 8.69 13.40 0.11
N GLN A 160 9.25 13.74 -1.04
CA GLN A 160 10.69 13.55 -1.28
C GLN A 160 11.53 14.34 -0.29
N ALA A 161 11.15 15.60 -0.01
CA ALA A 161 11.81 16.44 0.97
C ALA A 161 11.74 15.87 2.41
N SER A 162 10.79 15.01 2.74
CA SER A 162 10.70 14.34 4.05
C SER A 162 11.47 13.02 4.15
N GLY A 163 12.15 12.62 3.07
CA GLY A 163 13.01 11.43 3.00
C GLY A 163 12.40 10.22 2.31
N TRP A 164 11.18 10.34 1.76
CA TRP A 164 10.58 9.28 0.94
C TRP A 164 11.17 9.27 -0.47
N ARG A 165 11.35 8.08 -1.06
CA ARG A 165 11.85 7.95 -2.44
C ARG A 165 10.70 7.70 -3.41
N SER A 166 10.53 8.58 -4.39
CA SER A 166 9.58 8.31 -5.48
C SER A 166 10.19 7.27 -6.41
N VAL A 167 9.45 6.20 -6.69
CA VAL A 167 9.83 5.15 -7.67
C VAL A 167 9.02 5.26 -8.96
N ALA A 168 8.33 6.38 -9.18
CA ALA A 168 7.45 6.59 -10.31
C ALA A 168 8.18 6.48 -11.65
N GLY A 169 7.85 5.45 -12.44
CA GLY A 169 8.49 5.15 -13.73
C GLY A 169 9.96 4.71 -13.61
N SER A 170 10.45 4.43 -12.41
CA SER A 170 11.84 4.04 -12.15
C SER A 170 11.91 2.72 -11.37
N VAL A 171 13.13 2.18 -11.26
CA VAL A 171 13.43 0.99 -10.46
C VAL A 171 14.53 1.33 -9.48
N GLU A 172 14.26 1.15 -8.19
CA GLU A 172 15.23 1.28 -7.10
C GLU A 172 15.66 -0.11 -6.62
N ILE A 173 16.93 -0.28 -6.27
CA ILE A 173 17.47 -1.56 -5.79
C ILE A 173 18.05 -1.39 -4.40
N PHE A 174 17.59 -2.23 -3.46
CA PHE A 174 18.05 -2.26 -2.07
C PHE A 174 18.75 -3.57 -1.75
N LEU A 175 19.80 -3.52 -0.92
CA LEU A 175 20.38 -4.71 -0.30
C LEU A 175 19.79 -4.86 1.10
N LEU A 176 18.86 -5.81 1.29
CA LEU A 176 18.16 -6.07 2.54
C LEU A 176 18.28 -7.55 2.90
N LYS A 177 18.71 -7.87 4.13
CA LYS A 177 18.89 -9.28 4.57
C LYS A 177 19.75 -10.12 3.60
N ASP A 178 20.83 -9.54 3.08
CA ASP A 178 21.72 -10.15 2.08
C ASP A 178 21.03 -10.50 0.74
N ARG A 179 19.92 -9.82 0.43
CA ARG A 179 19.15 -9.97 -0.79
C ARG A 179 19.03 -8.65 -1.53
N HIS A 180 19.22 -8.70 -2.85
CA HIS A 180 18.94 -7.55 -3.72
C HIS A 180 17.44 -7.50 -4.03
N ILE A 181 16.75 -6.47 -3.58
CA ILE A 181 15.32 -6.26 -3.77
C ILE A 181 15.11 -5.10 -4.73
N ALA A 182 14.49 -5.34 -5.88
CA ALA A 182 14.14 -4.29 -6.82
C ALA A 182 12.69 -3.84 -6.62
N ILE A 183 12.49 -2.53 -6.55
CA ILE A 183 11.18 -1.88 -6.42
C ILE A 183 10.97 -1.02 -7.66
N GLY A 184 10.06 -1.41 -8.53
CA GLY A 184 9.58 -0.56 -9.62
C GLY A 184 8.30 0.16 -9.23
N GLY A 185 8.13 1.42 -9.62
CA GLY A 185 6.88 2.16 -9.41
C GLY A 185 6.11 2.45 -10.70
N SER A 186 4.83 2.12 -10.73
CA SER A 186 3.91 2.50 -11.81
C SER A 186 2.77 3.37 -11.27
N GLU A 187 2.55 4.53 -11.89
CA GLU A 187 1.41 5.42 -11.59
C GLU A 187 0.33 5.34 -12.69
N ARG A 188 0.42 4.32 -13.54
CA ARG A 188 -0.60 4.02 -14.54
C ARG A 188 -1.88 3.53 -13.85
N PRO A 189 -3.06 3.84 -14.40
CA PRO A 189 -3.28 4.48 -15.71
C PRO A 189 -3.20 6.01 -15.72
N TRP A 190 -3.05 6.67 -14.58
CA TRP A 190 -3.24 8.12 -14.48
C TRP A 190 -2.06 8.91 -15.01
N MET A 191 -0.82 8.48 -14.73
CA MET A 191 0.37 9.18 -15.19
C MET A 191 1.59 8.27 -15.34
N GLY A 192 2.68 8.86 -15.84
CA GLY A 192 4.01 8.26 -15.83
C GLY A 192 4.22 7.12 -16.83
N ALA A 193 5.45 6.60 -16.82
CA ALA A 193 5.86 5.44 -17.60
C ALA A 193 5.79 4.15 -16.76
N GLU A 194 5.77 3.00 -17.44
CA GLU A 194 5.96 1.72 -16.75
C GLU A 194 7.45 1.57 -16.34
N PRO A 195 7.73 1.06 -15.13
CA PRO A 195 9.10 0.81 -14.69
C PRO A 195 9.63 -0.45 -15.36
N VAL A 196 10.48 -0.29 -16.38
CA VAL A 196 11.07 -1.44 -17.07
C VAL A 196 12.18 -2.03 -16.19
N LEU A 197 12.01 -3.29 -15.77
CA LEU A 197 13.10 -4.03 -15.14
C LEU A 197 14.25 -4.15 -16.15
N VAL A 198 15.43 -3.69 -15.76
CA VAL A 198 16.64 -3.99 -16.54
C VAL A 198 16.80 -5.51 -16.56
N ALA A 199 16.75 -6.11 -17.75
CA ALA A 199 16.62 -7.56 -17.98
C ALA A 199 17.67 -8.42 -17.24
N ASN A 200 18.79 -7.82 -16.84
CA ASN A 200 19.89 -8.44 -16.10
C ASN A 200 19.91 -8.12 -14.60
N SER A 201 18.84 -7.58 -14.02
CA SER A 201 18.80 -7.30 -12.58
C SER A 201 19.05 -8.60 -11.79
N LEU A 202 20.22 -8.71 -11.17
CA LEU A 202 20.60 -9.83 -10.29
C LEU A 202 19.78 -9.83 -8.97
N CYS A 203 18.63 -9.13 -8.95
CA CYS A 203 17.80 -8.89 -7.78
C CYS A 203 17.04 -10.14 -7.38
N ASP A 204 17.34 -10.66 -6.20
CA ASP A 204 16.68 -11.78 -5.54
C ASP A 204 15.15 -11.66 -5.55
N LEU A 205 14.56 -10.47 -5.38
CA LEU A 205 13.11 -10.24 -5.44
C LEU A 205 12.80 -8.98 -6.27
N THR A 206 11.75 -9.02 -7.08
CA THR A 206 11.26 -7.86 -7.83
C THR A 206 9.80 -7.55 -7.46
N ILE A 207 9.54 -6.30 -7.06
CA ILE A 207 8.22 -5.83 -6.62
C ILE A 207 7.79 -4.67 -7.51
N LEU A 208 6.60 -4.75 -8.08
CA LEU A 208 5.90 -3.62 -8.68
C LEU A 208 5.03 -2.96 -7.61
N LEU A 209 5.31 -1.70 -7.31
CA LEU A 209 4.47 -0.82 -6.51
C LEU A 209 3.58 -0.03 -7.47
N SER A 210 2.26 -0.11 -7.28
CA SER A 210 1.29 0.59 -8.13
C SER A 210 0.13 1.08 -7.29
N HIS A 211 -0.47 2.21 -7.65
CA HIS A 211 -1.73 2.57 -7.01
C HIS A 211 -2.89 1.68 -7.50
N SER A 212 -2.88 1.23 -8.77
CA SER A 212 -3.96 0.40 -9.32
C SER A 212 -3.62 -1.10 -9.39
N PRO A 213 -4.51 -2.01 -8.97
CA PRO A 213 -4.34 -3.45 -9.19
C PRO A 213 -4.52 -3.83 -10.67
N ASP A 214 -5.06 -2.94 -11.50
CA ASP A 214 -5.19 -3.15 -12.94
C ASP A 214 -3.84 -3.19 -13.65
N GLN A 215 -2.75 -2.87 -12.95
CA GLN A 215 -1.37 -3.06 -13.40
C GLN A 215 -0.90 -4.52 -13.34
N LEU A 216 -1.75 -5.46 -12.90
CA LEU A 216 -1.42 -6.88 -12.85
C LEU A 216 -0.89 -7.47 -14.18
N PRO A 217 -1.53 -7.24 -15.34
CA PRO A 217 -0.97 -7.69 -16.62
C PRO A 217 0.39 -7.07 -16.94
N ALA A 218 0.61 -5.80 -16.57
CA ALA A 218 1.90 -5.13 -16.76
C ALA A 218 2.97 -5.76 -15.86
N ALA A 219 2.67 -6.02 -14.58
CA ALA A 219 3.57 -6.73 -13.66
C ALA A 219 4.01 -8.08 -14.23
N GLN A 220 3.05 -8.86 -14.76
CA GLN A 220 3.31 -10.16 -15.39
C GLN A 220 4.18 -10.05 -16.64
N ARG A 221 3.85 -9.10 -17.53
CA ARG A 221 4.57 -8.87 -18.78
C ARG A 221 6.01 -8.39 -18.54
N LEU A 222 6.20 -7.48 -17.59
CA LEU A 222 7.50 -6.92 -17.23
C LEU A 222 8.33 -7.86 -16.34
N GLY A 223 7.72 -8.94 -15.86
CA GLY A 223 8.43 -10.00 -15.14
C GLY A 223 8.65 -9.75 -13.66
N TYR A 224 7.82 -8.92 -13.03
CA TYR A 224 7.82 -8.74 -11.58
C TYR A 224 7.32 -9.99 -10.85
N ASP A 225 7.88 -10.28 -9.68
CA ASP A 225 7.50 -11.43 -8.84
C ASP A 225 6.25 -11.12 -7.98
N LEU A 226 6.14 -9.87 -7.53
CA LEU A 226 5.10 -9.37 -6.62
C LEU A 226 4.53 -8.03 -7.13
N LEU A 227 3.21 -7.86 -7.01
CA LEU A 227 2.53 -6.56 -7.17
C LEU A 227 1.89 -6.18 -5.82
N LEU A 228 2.13 -4.94 -5.40
CA LEU A 228 1.47 -4.32 -4.26
C LEU A 228 0.66 -3.12 -4.75
N ALA A 229 -0.66 -3.15 -4.51
CA ALA A 229 -1.55 -2.09 -4.95
C ALA A 229 -2.67 -1.71 -3.97
N GLY A 230 -3.11 -0.45 -4.11
CA GLY A 230 -4.23 0.18 -3.41
C GLY A 230 -5.44 0.40 -4.32
N HIS A 231 -6.05 1.59 -4.26
CA HIS A 231 -7.14 2.11 -5.10
C HIS A 231 -8.53 1.51 -4.88
N THR A 232 -8.62 0.21 -4.59
CA THR A 232 -9.91 -0.48 -4.52
C THR A 232 -10.59 -0.36 -3.18
N HIS A 233 -9.88 0.02 -2.12
CA HIS A 233 -10.34 0.09 -0.72
C HIS A 233 -10.98 -1.20 -0.18
N GLY A 234 -10.78 -2.36 -0.81
CA GLY A 234 -11.54 -3.57 -0.45
C GLY A 234 -12.89 -3.72 -1.15
N GLY A 235 -13.20 -2.83 -2.09
CA GLY A 235 -14.52 -2.63 -2.67
C GLY A 235 -15.12 -1.34 -2.11
N GLN A 236 -15.66 -0.49 -2.98
CA GLN A 236 -16.28 0.77 -2.59
C GLN A 236 -17.72 0.58 -2.08
N VAL A 237 -18.37 -0.51 -2.48
CA VAL A 237 -19.67 -0.93 -1.93
C VAL A 237 -19.56 -2.38 -1.49
N VAL A 238 -19.67 -2.61 -0.18
CA VAL A 238 -19.59 -3.92 0.45
C VAL A 238 -20.92 -4.20 1.13
N LEU A 239 -21.63 -5.23 0.68
CA LEU A 239 -22.88 -5.66 1.29
C LEU A 239 -22.59 -6.67 2.41
N PRO A 240 -23.32 -6.62 3.55
CA PRO A 240 -23.21 -7.65 4.58
C PRO A 240 -23.42 -9.04 3.99
N VAL A 241 -22.58 -10.01 4.38
CA VAL A 241 -22.58 -11.42 3.93
C VAL A 241 -22.20 -11.64 2.46
N VAL A 242 -22.63 -10.77 1.54
CA VAL A 242 -22.37 -10.90 0.09
C VAL A 242 -20.96 -10.43 -0.28
N GLY A 243 -20.39 -9.47 0.46
CA GLY A 243 -19.07 -8.92 0.18
C GLY A 243 -19.10 -7.77 -0.83
N PRO A 244 -17.95 -7.43 -1.47
CA PRO A 244 -17.87 -6.30 -2.39
C PRO A 244 -18.73 -6.55 -3.63
N VAL A 245 -19.56 -5.58 -3.99
CA VAL A 245 -20.38 -5.58 -5.22
C VAL A 245 -19.95 -4.52 -6.22
N PHE A 246 -19.13 -3.56 -5.79
CA PHE A 246 -18.56 -2.54 -6.66
C PHE A 246 -17.13 -2.20 -6.25
N SER A 247 -16.26 -2.03 -7.25
CA SER A 247 -14.89 -1.56 -7.09
C SER A 247 -14.45 -0.84 -8.38
N PRO A 248 -13.72 0.28 -8.30
CA PRO A 248 -13.26 1.04 -9.46
C PRO A 248 -12.05 0.35 -10.12
N SER A 249 -12.24 -0.88 -10.60
CA SER A 249 -11.23 -1.68 -11.28
C SER A 249 -11.80 -2.27 -12.56
N ARG A 250 -10.95 -2.43 -13.59
CA ARG A 250 -11.31 -3.16 -14.82
C ARG A 250 -11.70 -4.62 -14.57
N TYR A 251 -11.29 -5.17 -13.43
CA TYR A 251 -11.62 -6.53 -12.99
C TYR A 251 -12.82 -6.55 -12.03
N GLY A 252 -13.53 -5.42 -11.87
CA GLY A 252 -14.62 -5.28 -10.92
C GLY A 252 -14.15 -5.67 -9.51
N VAL A 253 -14.91 -6.54 -8.85
CA VAL A 253 -14.63 -6.95 -7.47
C VAL A 253 -13.60 -8.08 -7.34
N ALA A 254 -13.14 -8.65 -8.46
CA ALA A 254 -12.22 -9.80 -8.44
C ALA A 254 -10.87 -9.46 -7.80
N LEU A 255 -10.43 -8.20 -7.90
CA LEU A 255 -9.22 -7.67 -7.25
C LEU A 255 -9.58 -6.62 -6.19
N ALA A 256 -10.74 -6.73 -5.54
CA ALA A 256 -11.18 -5.74 -4.54
C ALA A 256 -10.26 -5.72 -3.30
N SER A 257 -9.92 -6.89 -2.74
CA SER A 257 -8.90 -7.04 -1.69
C SER A 257 -8.40 -8.47 -1.64
N GLY A 258 -7.17 -8.67 -1.15
CA GLY A 258 -6.69 -10.03 -0.90
C GLY A 258 -5.23 -10.26 -1.23
N LEU A 259 -4.85 -11.53 -1.15
CA LEU A 259 -3.60 -12.05 -1.70
C LEU A 259 -3.97 -12.97 -2.87
N PHE A 260 -3.46 -12.66 -4.06
CA PHE A 260 -3.80 -13.31 -5.31
C PHE A 260 -2.60 -14.06 -5.88
N GLN A 261 -2.85 -15.15 -6.61
CA GLN A 261 -1.81 -15.94 -7.28
C GLN A 261 -2.20 -16.24 -8.73
N GLY A 262 -1.39 -15.82 -9.70
CA GLY A 262 -1.65 -16.06 -11.13
C GLY A 262 -2.64 -15.11 -11.81
N ALA A 263 -3.03 -15.35 -13.06
CA ALA A 263 -4.01 -14.48 -13.73
C ALA A 263 -5.35 -14.49 -12.96
N PRO A 264 -6.06 -13.34 -12.87
CA PRO A 264 -7.39 -13.27 -12.28
C PRO A 264 -8.41 -14.07 -13.08
#